data_AF-A0AAD1AQ35-F1
#
_entry.id   AF-A0AAD1AQ35-F1
#
_cell.length_a   1.000
_cell.length_b   1.000
_cell.length_c   1.000
_cell.angle_alpha   90.00
_cell.angle_beta   90.00
_cell.angle_gamma   90.00
#
_symmetry.space_group_name_H-M   'P 1'
#
loop_
_entity.id
_entity.type
_entity.pdbx_description
1 polymer ?
#
loop_
_entity_poly.entity_id
_entity_poly.type
_entity_poly.pdbx_seq_one_letter_code
_entity_poly.pdbx_strand_id
1 'polypeptide(L)'
;MVYYPFSVLMLSGIKEFLIISTPEFLPQFEKLFGDGRDLGLNIQYKVQNEPNGLAEAFILGADFIGTDTVALVLGDNVFYGAGLSKLLQDAAAKKSGATVFGYQVTDPERFGVVEFDDQQHAISIVEKPKHPRSNYAVTGLYFYDNDVVNIARNVKPSARGELEITDINEEYLRRGQLDVKVMGRGYAWLDTGTHDSLLDASSFVATIEKQQNLKVACLEEIAYRMGYIDLNQLKKLAQPLKKNDYGQYLLRLVKEELK
;
A
#
# COMPACT_ATOMS: atom_id res chain seq x y z
N MET A 1 4.77 0.32 -11.78
CA MET A 1 3.85 -0.35 -10.83
C MET A 1 4.21 0.00 -9.39
N VAL A 2 5.36 -0.41 -8.87
CA VAL A 2 5.75 -0.19 -7.45
C VAL A 2 5.63 1.26 -6.92
N TYR A 3 5.70 2.29 -7.76
CA TYR A 3 5.47 3.68 -7.34
C TYR A 3 4.06 3.89 -6.75
N TYR A 4 3.03 3.17 -7.21
CA TYR A 4 1.66 3.33 -6.70
C TYR A 4 1.53 2.92 -5.23
N PRO A 5 1.83 1.68 -4.81
CA PRO A 5 1.75 1.31 -3.41
C PRO A 5 2.77 2.06 -2.54
N PHE A 6 3.96 2.36 -3.08
CA PHE A 6 4.95 3.17 -2.37
C PHE A 6 4.43 4.58 -2.07
N SER A 7 3.71 5.20 -3.02
CA SER A 7 3.07 6.50 -2.84
C SER A 7 2.01 6.49 -1.74
N VAL A 8 1.27 5.38 -1.58
CA VAL A 8 0.26 5.22 -0.53
C VAL A 8 0.91 5.27 0.86
N LEU A 9 2.00 4.53 1.05
CA LEU A 9 2.75 4.58 2.30
C LEU A 9 3.38 5.98 2.54
N MET A 10 3.89 6.65 1.50
CA MET A 10 4.37 8.02 1.66
C MET A 10 3.24 8.99 2.08
N LEU A 11 2.06 8.87 1.48
CA LEU A 11 0.89 9.70 1.78
C LEU A 11 0.32 9.48 3.19
N SER A 12 0.62 8.34 3.83
CA SER A 12 0.26 8.06 5.22
C SER A 12 1.20 8.73 6.24
N GLY A 13 2.33 9.29 5.80
CA GLY A 13 3.33 9.90 6.67
C GLY A 13 4.55 9.02 6.96
N ILE A 14 4.64 7.82 6.39
CA ILE A 14 5.73 6.87 6.66
C ILE A 14 6.99 7.27 5.86
N LYS A 15 8.14 7.22 6.53
CA LYS A 15 9.46 7.54 5.96
C LYS A 15 10.45 6.37 5.95
N GLU A 16 10.16 5.32 6.72
CA GLU A 16 10.99 4.13 6.85
C GLU A 16 10.29 2.97 6.16
N PHE A 17 11.00 2.33 5.23
CA PHE A 17 10.43 1.33 4.33
C PHE A 17 11.29 0.07 4.33
N LEU A 18 10.62 -1.07 4.26
CA LEU A 18 11.24 -2.34 3.94
C LEU A 18 10.62 -2.86 2.63
N ILE A 19 11.44 -2.98 1.58
CA ILE A 19 11.03 -3.62 0.34
C ILE A 19 11.38 -5.10 0.44
N ILE A 20 10.35 -5.94 0.39
CA ILE A 20 10.48 -7.39 0.35
C ILE A 20 10.26 -7.87 -1.08
N SER A 21 11.20 -8.62 -1.64
CA SER A 21 11.11 -9.17 -2.99
C SER A 21 11.89 -10.48 -3.11
N THR A 22 11.70 -11.20 -4.22
CA THR A 22 12.50 -12.38 -4.55
C THR A 22 13.98 -12.02 -4.77
N PRO A 23 14.91 -12.99 -4.60
CA PRO A 23 16.35 -12.76 -4.81
C PRO A 23 16.67 -12.20 -6.20
N GLU A 24 15.91 -12.62 -7.22
CA GLU A 24 16.10 -12.21 -8.62
C GLU A 24 15.77 -10.73 -8.85
N PHE A 25 14.71 -10.22 -8.22
CA PHE A 25 14.20 -8.87 -8.49
C PHE A 25 14.67 -7.82 -7.48
N LEU A 26 15.11 -8.21 -6.28
CA LEU A 26 15.56 -7.27 -5.25
C LEU A 26 16.65 -6.28 -5.75
N PRO A 27 17.68 -6.70 -6.52
CA PRO A 27 18.68 -5.76 -7.05
C PRO A 27 18.10 -4.70 -8.00
N GLN A 28 16.97 -4.98 -8.66
CA GLN A 28 16.30 -4.01 -9.52
C GLN A 28 15.59 -2.93 -8.71
N PHE A 29 15.00 -3.30 -7.56
CA PHE A 29 14.45 -2.34 -6.60
C PHE A 29 15.54 -1.49 -5.98
N GLU A 30 16.67 -2.08 -5.57
CA GLU A 30 17.83 -1.34 -5.06
C GLU A 30 18.36 -0.33 -6.08
N LYS A 31 18.45 -0.71 -7.36
CA LYS A 31 18.85 0.20 -8.43
C LYS A 31 17.84 1.34 -8.65
N LEU A 32 16.55 1.06 -8.47
CA LEU A 32 15.47 2.02 -8.69
C LEU A 32 15.36 3.04 -7.54
N PHE A 33 15.44 2.58 -6.30
CA PHE A 33 15.14 3.38 -5.12
C PHE A 33 16.37 3.77 -4.28
N GLY A 34 17.50 3.06 -4.43
CA GLY A 34 18.68 3.28 -3.61
C GLY A 34 18.37 3.14 -2.11
N ASP A 35 18.91 4.03 -1.29
CA ASP A 35 18.55 4.10 0.13
C ASP A 35 17.34 5.02 0.43
N GLY A 36 16.74 5.60 -0.61
CA GLY A 36 15.61 6.52 -0.51
C GLY A 36 15.95 7.95 -0.05
N ARG A 37 17.22 8.26 0.25
CA ARG A 37 17.60 9.57 0.84
C ARG A 37 17.34 10.74 -0.10
N ASP A 38 17.41 10.51 -1.40
CA ASP A 38 17.09 11.52 -2.42
C ASP A 38 15.61 11.99 -2.34
N LEU A 39 14.73 11.17 -1.76
CA LEU A 39 13.31 11.48 -1.51
C LEU A 39 13.04 11.82 -0.02
N GLY A 40 14.07 11.94 0.82
CA GLY A 40 13.93 12.16 2.25
C GLY A 40 13.42 10.94 3.02
N LEU A 41 13.69 9.72 2.50
CA LEU A 41 13.24 8.43 3.05
C LEU A 41 14.41 7.58 3.51
N ASN A 42 14.11 6.48 4.20
CA ASN A 42 15.03 5.41 4.57
C ASN A 42 14.48 4.07 4.07
N ILE A 43 15.13 3.46 3.07
CA ILE A 43 14.66 2.22 2.44
C ILE A 43 15.66 1.10 2.73
N GLN A 44 15.15 0.01 3.29
CA GLN A 44 15.84 -1.24 3.50
C GLN A 44 15.26 -2.34 2.60
N TYR A 45 16.01 -3.40 2.40
CA TYR A 45 15.68 -4.47 1.47
C TYR A 45 15.77 -5.83 2.16
N LYS A 46 14.82 -6.73 1.87
CA LYS A 46 14.80 -8.08 2.40
C LYS A 46 14.39 -9.07 1.32
N VAL A 47 15.10 -10.20 1.29
CA VAL A 47 14.77 -11.30 0.39
C VAL A 47 13.63 -12.14 0.98
N GLN A 48 12.63 -12.44 0.17
CA GLN A 48 11.70 -13.55 0.35
C GLN A 48 12.08 -14.65 -0.66
N ASN A 49 12.55 -15.80 -0.18
CA ASN A 49 13.05 -16.85 -1.07
C ASN A 49 11.93 -17.53 -1.85
N GLU A 50 10.80 -17.78 -1.18
CA GLU A 50 9.64 -18.49 -1.73
C GLU A 50 8.38 -17.72 -1.35
N PRO A 51 7.32 -17.74 -2.19
CA PRO A 51 6.07 -17.04 -1.90
C PRO A 51 5.23 -17.79 -0.86
N ASN A 52 5.69 -17.85 0.39
CA ASN A 52 5.04 -18.63 1.46
C ASN A 52 3.79 -17.95 2.06
N GLY A 53 3.22 -16.95 1.39
CA GLY A 53 2.05 -16.18 1.84
C GLY A 53 2.39 -14.81 2.44
N LEU A 54 1.38 -13.94 2.47
CA LEU A 54 1.51 -12.52 2.80
C LEU A 54 1.91 -12.25 4.26
N ALA A 55 1.49 -13.11 5.19
CA ALA A 55 1.84 -12.96 6.60
C ALA A 55 3.35 -13.16 6.86
N GLU A 56 4.08 -13.81 5.94
CA GLU A 56 5.54 -13.97 6.04
C GLU A 56 6.27 -12.62 6.06
N ALA A 57 5.68 -11.56 5.50
CA ALA A 57 6.26 -10.22 5.52
C ALA A 57 6.60 -9.73 6.94
N PHE A 58 5.77 -10.05 7.93
CA PHE A 58 6.00 -9.67 9.33
C PHE A 58 7.04 -10.54 10.03
N ILE A 59 7.28 -11.75 9.53
CA ILE A 59 8.35 -12.64 10.01
C ILE A 59 9.69 -12.14 9.46
N LEU A 60 9.75 -11.89 8.14
CA LEU A 60 10.96 -11.40 7.45
C LEU A 60 11.35 -9.99 7.91
N GLY A 61 10.35 -9.14 8.17
CA GLY A 61 10.52 -7.76 8.60
C GLY A 61 10.56 -7.56 10.11
N ALA A 62 10.57 -8.62 10.94
CA ALA A 62 10.45 -8.49 12.39
C ALA A 62 11.51 -7.57 13.01
N ASP A 63 12.78 -7.69 12.59
CA ASP A 63 13.87 -6.85 13.10
C ASP A 63 13.76 -5.39 12.62
N PHE A 64 13.22 -5.17 11.42
CA PHE A 64 12.97 -3.84 10.87
C PHE A 64 11.82 -3.14 11.60
N ILE A 65 10.75 -3.88 11.90
CA ILE A 65 9.58 -3.37 12.63
C ILE A 65 9.96 -3.02 14.08
N GLY A 66 10.82 -3.83 14.71
CA GLY A 66 11.23 -3.61 16.10
C GLY A 66 10.04 -3.58 17.05
N THR A 67 9.84 -2.45 17.72
CA THR A 67 8.72 -2.20 18.65
C THR A 67 7.66 -1.26 18.09
N ASP A 68 7.81 -0.82 16.84
CA ASP A 68 6.93 0.17 16.22
C ASP A 68 5.65 -0.44 15.66
N THR A 69 4.69 0.44 15.32
CA THR A 69 3.53 0.13 14.48
C THR A 69 3.95 0.02 13.03
N VAL A 70 3.27 -0.79 12.22
CA VAL A 70 3.66 -1.08 10.83
C VAL A 70 2.48 -0.98 9.87
N ALA A 71 2.76 -0.59 8.63
CA ALA A 71 1.82 -0.73 7.52
C ALA A 71 2.39 -1.67 6.45
N LEU A 72 1.53 -2.50 5.88
CA LEU A 72 1.83 -3.38 4.76
C LEU A 72 0.97 -2.97 3.57
N VAL A 73 1.58 -2.87 2.38
CA VAL A 73 0.88 -2.69 1.12
C VAL A 73 1.40 -3.68 0.09
N LEU A 74 0.52 -4.24 -0.73
CA LEU A 74 0.89 -5.15 -1.81
C LEU A 74 1.44 -4.38 -3.02
N GLY A 75 2.49 -4.93 -3.65
CA GLY A 75 3.30 -4.24 -4.68
C GLY A 75 2.57 -3.95 -6.01
N ASP A 76 1.42 -4.57 -6.23
CA ASP A 76 0.58 -4.54 -7.42
C ASP A 76 -0.75 -3.80 -7.22
N ASN A 77 -0.98 -3.24 -6.03
CA ASN A 77 -2.21 -2.55 -5.69
C ASN A 77 -2.12 -1.05 -6.00
N VAL A 78 -3.12 -0.53 -6.73
CA VAL A 78 -3.25 0.89 -7.06
C VAL A 78 -4.47 1.47 -6.33
N PHE A 79 -4.24 2.58 -5.61
CA PHE A 79 -5.28 3.30 -4.88
C PHE A 79 -5.37 4.74 -5.40
N TYR A 80 -6.58 5.22 -5.64
CA TYR A 80 -6.84 6.59 -6.05
C TYR A 80 -8.16 7.08 -5.45
N GLY A 81 -8.24 8.35 -5.05
CA GLY A 81 -9.48 8.96 -4.60
C GLY A 81 -9.27 10.22 -3.79
N ALA A 82 -10.27 11.10 -3.79
CA ALA A 82 -10.25 12.31 -2.98
C ALA A 82 -10.17 11.97 -1.49
N GLY A 83 -9.33 12.69 -0.74
CA GLY A 83 -9.16 12.47 0.70
C GLY A 83 -8.37 11.20 1.07
N LEU A 84 -7.78 10.49 0.10
CA LEU A 84 -6.99 9.28 0.38
C LEU A 84 -5.88 9.53 1.40
N SER A 85 -5.09 10.60 1.26
CA SER A 85 -4.01 10.92 2.22
C SER A 85 -4.52 11.08 3.65
N LYS A 86 -5.68 11.75 3.86
CA LYS A 86 -6.27 11.91 5.19
C LYS A 86 -6.71 10.57 5.79
N LEU A 87 -7.38 9.73 4.98
CA LEU A 87 -7.78 8.38 5.38
C LEU A 87 -6.58 7.54 5.83
N LEU A 88 -5.47 7.62 5.09
CA LEU A 88 -4.23 6.89 5.39
C LEU A 88 -3.53 7.41 6.66
N GLN A 89 -3.46 8.73 6.84
CA GLN A 89 -2.88 9.35 8.04
C GLN A 89 -3.68 9.02 9.30
N ASP A 90 -5.02 8.98 9.19
CA ASP A 90 -5.88 8.61 10.32
C ASP A 90 -5.69 7.14 10.73
N ALA A 91 -5.46 6.24 9.77
CA ALA A 91 -5.10 4.85 10.05
C ALA A 91 -3.69 4.73 10.68
N ALA A 92 -2.71 5.45 10.13
CA ALA A 92 -1.33 5.48 10.63
C ALA A 92 -1.19 6.09 12.04
N ALA A 93 -2.10 6.98 12.43
CA ALA A 93 -2.09 7.63 13.75
C ALA A 93 -2.47 6.69 14.90
N LYS A 94 -3.14 5.57 14.61
CA LYS A 94 -3.56 4.61 15.64
C LYS A 94 -2.36 3.85 16.21
N LYS A 95 -2.32 3.74 17.53
CA LYS A 95 -1.23 3.06 18.26
C LYS A 95 -1.55 1.64 18.71
N SER A 96 -2.80 1.22 18.58
CA SER A 96 -3.29 -0.08 19.05
C SER A 96 -4.33 -0.65 18.09
N GLY A 97 -4.30 -1.96 17.93
CA GLY A 97 -5.15 -2.72 17.04
C GLY A 97 -4.69 -2.69 15.58
N ALA A 98 -5.60 -3.12 14.71
CA ALA A 98 -5.40 -3.20 13.28
C ALA A 98 -6.40 -2.32 12.55
N THR A 99 -6.03 -1.80 11.38
CA THR A 99 -6.95 -1.14 10.45
C THR A 99 -6.74 -1.70 9.05
N VAL A 100 -7.83 -2.21 8.48
CA VAL A 100 -7.88 -2.70 7.09
C VAL A 100 -8.97 -1.96 6.32
N PHE A 101 -8.89 -2.00 4.99
CA PHE A 101 -9.84 -1.29 4.14
C PHE A 101 -10.71 -2.26 3.36
N GLY A 102 -12.03 -2.12 3.52
CA GLY A 102 -13.02 -2.87 2.76
C GLY A 102 -13.43 -2.10 1.51
N TYR A 103 -13.46 -2.76 0.36
CA TYR A 103 -13.87 -2.18 -0.91
C TYR A 103 -14.89 -3.08 -1.60
N GLN A 104 -15.91 -2.48 -2.21
CA GLN A 104 -16.97 -3.23 -2.88
C GLN A 104 -16.49 -3.74 -4.24
N VAL A 105 -16.52 -5.06 -4.46
CA VAL A 105 -16.08 -5.71 -5.70
C VAL A 105 -17.19 -6.55 -6.33
N THR A 106 -17.00 -6.93 -7.59
CA THR A 106 -17.93 -7.83 -8.31
C THR A 106 -17.58 -9.31 -8.17
N ASP A 107 -16.34 -9.62 -7.80
CA ASP A 107 -15.74 -10.96 -7.72
C ASP A 107 -15.08 -11.22 -6.33
N PRO A 108 -15.85 -11.13 -5.23
CA PRO A 108 -15.32 -11.21 -3.86
C PRO A 108 -14.61 -12.53 -3.53
N GLU A 109 -14.92 -13.63 -4.21
CA GLU A 109 -14.31 -14.95 -4.00
C GLU A 109 -12.80 -14.99 -4.25
N ARG A 110 -12.23 -13.97 -4.90
CA ARG A 110 -10.79 -13.86 -5.16
C ARG A 110 -10.00 -13.31 -3.97
N PHE A 111 -10.67 -12.74 -2.97
CA PHE A 111 -10.05 -11.96 -1.90
C PHE A 111 -10.46 -12.46 -0.51
N GLY A 112 -9.86 -11.87 0.54
CA GLY A 112 -10.42 -11.93 1.89
C GLY A 112 -11.70 -11.12 1.96
N VAL A 113 -12.83 -11.74 2.30
CA VAL A 113 -14.15 -11.10 2.33
C VAL A 113 -14.55 -10.80 3.76
N VAL A 114 -14.93 -9.54 4.00
CA VAL A 114 -15.42 -9.10 5.32
C VAL A 114 -16.95 -9.06 5.34
N GLU A 115 -17.55 -9.71 6.33
CA GLU A 115 -18.97 -9.62 6.64
C GLU A 115 -19.21 -8.53 7.67
N PHE A 116 -20.29 -7.76 7.51
CA PHE A 116 -20.67 -6.69 8.44
C PHE A 116 -22.02 -7.01 9.10
N ASP A 117 -22.20 -6.54 10.33
CA ASP A 117 -23.52 -6.48 10.99
C ASP A 117 -24.37 -5.30 10.48
N ASP A 118 -25.59 -5.19 10.99
CA ASP A 118 -26.54 -4.11 10.66
C ASP A 118 -26.03 -2.71 11.06
N GLN A 119 -25.03 -2.63 11.93
CA GLN A 119 -24.40 -1.41 12.42
C GLN A 119 -23.07 -1.11 11.71
N GLN A 120 -22.72 -1.88 10.66
CA GLN A 120 -21.46 -1.79 9.91
C GLN A 120 -20.19 -2.13 10.71
N HIS A 121 -20.30 -2.94 11.76
CA HIS A 121 -19.13 -3.55 12.38
C HIS A 121 -18.77 -4.86 11.68
N ALA A 122 -17.48 -5.10 11.48
CA ALA A 122 -17.01 -6.37 10.93
C ALA A 122 -17.30 -7.52 11.90
N ILE A 123 -17.87 -8.61 11.40
CA ILE A 123 -18.23 -9.80 12.20
C ILE A 123 -17.48 -11.06 11.80
N SER A 124 -17.06 -11.16 10.55
CA SER A 124 -16.24 -12.27 10.06
C SER A 124 -15.35 -11.83 8.92
N ILE A 125 -14.19 -12.47 8.77
CA ILE A 125 -13.33 -12.34 7.58
C ILE A 125 -12.96 -13.73 7.13
N VAL A 126 -13.17 -14.02 5.85
CA VAL A 126 -12.89 -15.34 5.29
C VAL A 126 -12.06 -15.18 4.03
N GLU A 127 -10.96 -15.93 3.96
CA GLU A 127 -10.07 -15.95 2.81
C GLU A 127 -10.67 -16.75 1.65
N LYS A 128 -10.84 -16.11 0.49
CA LYS A 128 -11.32 -16.71 -0.78
C LYS A 128 -12.51 -17.65 -0.59
N PRO A 129 -13.63 -17.16 -0.02
CA PRO A 129 -14.77 -18.01 0.31
C PRO A 129 -15.43 -18.54 -0.98
N LYS A 130 -15.79 -19.84 -0.99
CA LYS A 130 -16.59 -20.43 -2.07
C LYS A 130 -17.99 -19.82 -2.20
N HIS A 131 -18.53 -19.35 -1.07
CA HIS A 131 -19.82 -18.69 -0.96
C HIS A 131 -19.64 -17.40 -0.15
N PRO A 132 -19.25 -16.29 -0.80
CA PRO A 132 -19.00 -15.01 -0.13
C PRO A 132 -20.28 -14.51 0.54
N ARG A 133 -20.16 -14.06 1.79
CA ARG A 133 -21.29 -13.52 2.58
C ARG A 133 -21.54 -12.03 2.35
N SER A 134 -20.61 -11.35 1.69
CA SER A 134 -20.71 -9.95 1.30
C SER A 134 -19.92 -9.72 0.01
N ASN A 135 -20.07 -8.53 -0.56
CA ASN A 135 -19.27 -8.07 -1.71
C ASN A 135 -18.10 -7.18 -1.30
N TYR A 136 -17.73 -7.16 -0.01
CA TYR A 136 -16.64 -6.33 0.49
C TYR A 136 -15.35 -7.16 0.61
N ALA A 137 -14.42 -6.89 -0.30
CA ALA A 137 -13.08 -7.43 -0.24
C ALA A 137 -12.18 -6.55 0.64
N VAL A 138 -11.33 -7.18 1.43
CA VAL A 138 -10.21 -6.52 2.10
C VAL A 138 -9.15 -6.21 1.05
N THR A 139 -8.83 -4.93 0.88
CA THR A 139 -7.81 -4.48 -0.07
C THR A 139 -6.40 -4.89 0.38
N GLY A 140 -5.42 -4.78 -0.52
CA GLY A 140 -4.01 -5.04 -0.22
C GLY A 140 -3.30 -3.95 0.60
N LEU A 141 -3.97 -3.33 1.57
CA LEU A 141 -3.44 -2.29 2.44
C LEU A 141 -3.87 -2.52 3.89
N TYR A 142 -2.88 -2.58 4.78
CA TYR A 142 -3.06 -2.99 6.16
C TYR A 142 -2.22 -2.13 7.10
N PHE A 143 -2.78 -1.75 8.25
CA PHE A 143 -2.09 -1.06 9.33
C PHE A 143 -2.22 -1.89 10.61
N TYR A 144 -1.13 -2.09 11.33
CA TYR A 144 -1.10 -2.90 12.54
C TYR A 144 -0.28 -2.23 13.63
N ASP A 145 -0.67 -2.48 14.87
CA ASP A 145 0.25 -2.34 16.00
C ASP A 145 1.33 -3.45 16.00
N ASN A 146 2.23 -3.40 16.97
CA ASN A 146 3.40 -4.27 17.01
C ASN A 146 3.06 -5.75 17.25
N ASP A 147 1.88 -6.06 17.80
CA ASP A 147 1.47 -7.44 18.10
C ASP A 147 1.47 -8.33 16.85
N VAL A 148 1.33 -7.73 15.66
CA VAL A 148 1.34 -8.40 14.36
C VAL A 148 2.55 -9.31 14.17
N VAL A 149 3.72 -8.95 14.71
CA VAL A 149 4.93 -9.77 14.61
C VAL A 149 4.76 -11.10 15.35
N ASN A 150 4.16 -11.05 16.54
CA ASN A 150 3.89 -12.26 17.34
C ASN A 150 2.71 -13.04 16.79
N ILE A 151 1.68 -12.36 16.28
CA ILE A 151 0.54 -13.02 15.61
C ILE A 151 1.04 -13.78 14.37
N ALA A 152 1.82 -13.14 13.50
CA ALA A 152 2.37 -13.73 12.28
C ALA A 152 3.21 -14.99 12.54
N ARG A 153 4.03 -14.99 13.60
CA ARG A 153 4.82 -16.18 14.00
C ARG A 153 3.96 -17.38 14.39
N ASN A 154 2.72 -17.16 14.80
CA ASN A 154 1.80 -18.20 15.23
C ASN A 154 0.84 -18.67 14.11
N VAL A 155 0.77 -17.93 13.00
CA VAL A 155 0.00 -18.34 11.80
C VAL A 155 0.51 -19.69 11.30
N LYS A 156 -0.41 -20.57 10.93
CA LYS A 156 -0.10 -21.88 10.34
C LYS A 156 -0.36 -21.84 8.84
N PRO A 157 0.41 -22.57 8.02
CA PRO A 157 0.12 -22.67 6.60
C PRO A 157 -1.32 -23.16 6.38
N SER A 158 -2.04 -22.49 5.49
CA SER A 158 -3.39 -22.85 5.11
C SER A 158 -3.42 -24.17 4.30
N ALA A 159 -4.60 -24.61 3.90
CA ALA A 159 -4.74 -25.74 2.96
C ALA A 159 -4.02 -25.50 1.61
N ARG A 160 -3.66 -24.24 1.30
CA ARG A 160 -2.87 -23.86 0.12
C ARG A 160 -1.36 -23.87 0.37
N GLY A 161 -0.93 -24.05 1.62
CA GLY A 161 0.47 -23.95 2.03
C GLY A 161 0.96 -22.52 2.26
N GLU A 162 0.06 -21.54 2.27
CA GLU A 162 0.38 -20.12 2.44
C GLU A 162 0.11 -19.65 3.88
N LEU A 163 0.95 -18.75 4.40
CA LEU A 163 0.71 -17.98 5.61
C LEU A 163 -0.22 -16.80 5.27
N GLU A 164 -1.50 -16.95 5.62
CA GLU A 164 -2.54 -16.03 5.19
C GLU A 164 -2.55 -14.75 6.03
N ILE A 165 -2.63 -13.59 5.37
CA ILE A 165 -2.87 -12.32 6.06
C ILE A 165 -4.26 -12.28 6.71
N THR A 166 -5.20 -13.02 6.14
CA THR A 166 -6.57 -13.13 6.67
C THR A 166 -6.58 -13.77 8.06
N ASP A 167 -5.70 -14.72 8.35
CA ASP A 167 -5.58 -15.31 9.69
C ASP A 167 -5.09 -14.28 10.73
N ILE A 168 -4.21 -13.36 10.32
CA ILE A 168 -3.80 -12.23 11.17
C ILE A 168 -5.00 -11.32 11.44
N ASN A 169 -5.75 -10.96 10.39
CA ASN A 169 -6.92 -10.09 10.51
C ASN A 169 -8.01 -10.73 11.39
N GLU A 170 -8.25 -12.03 11.24
CA GLU A 170 -9.18 -12.80 12.06
C GLU A 170 -8.77 -12.78 13.55
N GLU A 171 -7.48 -12.89 13.87
CA GLU A 171 -7.02 -12.81 15.25
C GLU A 171 -7.24 -11.41 15.86
N TYR A 172 -6.98 -10.33 15.12
CA TYR A 172 -7.33 -8.98 15.58
C TYR A 172 -8.85 -8.81 15.74
N LEU A 173 -9.65 -9.38 14.83
CA LEU A 173 -11.10 -9.35 14.91
C LEU A 173 -11.61 -10.09 16.15
N ARG A 174 -11.08 -11.29 16.43
CA ARG A 174 -11.40 -12.09 17.62
C ARG A 174 -11.07 -11.36 18.92
N ARG A 175 -10.04 -10.51 18.93
CA ARG A 175 -9.67 -9.65 20.06
C ARG A 175 -10.54 -8.39 20.19
N GLY A 176 -11.43 -8.10 19.23
CA GLY A 176 -12.17 -6.84 19.17
C GLY A 176 -11.27 -5.64 18.85
N GLN A 177 -10.15 -5.88 18.17
CA GLN A 177 -9.10 -4.90 17.89
C GLN A 177 -8.91 -4.61 16.40
N LEU A 178 -9.78 -5.15 15.53
CA LEU A 178 -9.79 -4.85 14.11
C LEU A 178 -10.79 -3.74 13.79
N ASP A 179 -10.31 -2.65 13.19
CA ASP A 179 -11.17 -1.64 12.56
C ASP A 179 -11.18 -1.85 11.03
N VAL A 180 -12.38 -1.91 10.45
CA VAL A 180 -12.54 -2.07 9.01
C VAL A 180 -13.10 -0.77 8.43
N LYS A 181 -12.27 -0.04 7.69
CA LYS A 181 -12.67 1.21 7.03
C LYS A 181 -13.21 0.92 5.63
N VAL A 182 -14.48 1.23 5.40
CA VAL A 182 -15.08 1.08 4.07
C VAL A 182 -14.61 2.22 3.16
N MET A 183 -13.87 1.87 2.10
CA MET A 183 -13.56 2.77 1.00
C MET A 183 -14.81 2.90 0.12
N GLY A 184 -15.49 4.04 0.21
CA GLY A 184 -16.68 4.32 -0.58
C GLY A 184 -16.40 4.36 -2.09
N ARG A 185 -17.46 4.32 -2.90
CA ARG A 185 -17.44 4.30 -4.38
C ARG A 185 -16.71 5.46 -5.09
N GLY A 186 -16.27 6.48 -4.35
CA GLY A 186 -15.45 7.59 -4.87
C GLY A 186 -13.95 7.28 -4.91
N TYR A 187 -13.53 6.17 -4.28
CA TYR A 187 -12.20 5.60 -4.44
C TYR A 187 -12.18 4.64 -5.63
N ALA A 188 -11.00 4.46 -6.21
CA ALA A 188 -10.66 3.37 -7.08
C ALA A 188 -9.57 2.53 -6.39
N TRP A 189 -9.84 1.24 -6.25
CA TRP A 189 -8.86 0.22 -5.91
C TRP A 189 -8.74 -0.72 -7.10
N LEU A 190 -7.54 -0.86 -7.64
CA LEU A 190 -7.24 -1.70 -8.79
C LEU A 190 -6.11 -2.65 -8.42
N ASP A 191 -6.42 -3.95 -8.42
CA ASP A 191 -5.44 -5.04 -8.31
C ASP A 191 -4.99 -5.43 -9.73
N THR A 192 -3.68 -5.37 -9.99
CA THR A 192 -3.09 -5.57 -11.32
C THR A 192 -2.60 -7.01 -11.57
N GLY A 193 -3.15 -7.99 -10.85
CA GLY A 193 -2.77 -9.41 -10.94
C GLY A 193 -3.10 -10.14 -12.26
N THR A 194 -3.85 -9.54 -13.19
CA THR A 194 -4.15 -10.11 -14.53
C THR A 194 -3.76 -9.16 -15.67
N HIS A 195 -3.54 -9.69 -16.87
CA HIS A 195 -3.24 -8.87 -18.05
C HIS A 195 -4.30 -7.81 -18.34
N ASP A 196 -5.58 -8.17 -18.23
CA ASP A 196 -6.70 -7.24 -18.44
C ASP A 196 -6.73 -6.17 -17.35
N SER A 197 -6.61 -6.56 -16.07
CA SER A 197 -6.60 -5.61 -14.95
C SER A 197 -5.43 -4.60 -15.01
N LEU A 198 -4.27 -5.04 -15.52
CA LEU A 198 -3.13 -4.16 -15.74
C LEU A 198 -3.41 -3.12 -16.84
N LEU A 199 -4.08 -3.53 -17.92
CA LEU A 199 -4.49 -2.63 -19.00
C LEU A 199 -5.53 -1.62 -18.51
N ASP A 200 -6.50 -2.07 -17.73
CA ASP A 200 -7.54 -1.22 -17.13
C ASP A 200 -6.92 -0.18 -16.19
N ALA A 201 -6.00 -0.60 -15.31
CA ALA A 201 -5.29 0.32 -14.42
C ALA A 201 -4.45 1.35 -15.19
N SER A 202 -3.76 0.92 -16.25
CA SER A 202 -2.98 1.80 -17.11
C SER A 202 -3.87 2.84 -17.81
N SER A 203 -5.02 2.40 -18.32
CA SER A 203 -6.00 3.26 -19.00
C SER A 203 -6.67 4.24 -18.05
N PHE A 204 -6.97 3.80 -16.83
CA PHE A 204 -7.51 4.64 -15.77
C PHE A 204 -6.54 5.79 -15.43
N VAL A 205 -5.28 5.46 -15.10
CA VAL A 205 -4.27 6.46 -14.75
C VAL A 205 -4.04 7.42 -15.93
N ALA A 206 -3.87 6.89 -17.15
CA ALA A 206 -3.66 7.73 -18.33
C ALA A 206 -4.81 8.73 -18.55
N THR A 207 -6.05 8.31 -18.30
CA THR A 207 -7.22 9.18 -18.43
C THR A 207 -7.20 10.30 -17.39
N ILE A 208 -6.94 9.97 -16.13
CA ILE A 208 -6.85 10.94 -15.04
C ILE A 208 -5.74 11.97 -15.29
N GLU A 209 -4.52 11.50 -15.60
CA GLU A 209 -3.37 12.39 -15.80
C GLU A 209 -3.59 13.36 -16.97
N LYS A 210 -4.16 12.88 -18.09
CA LYS A 210 -4.46 13.72 -19.27
C LYS A 210 -5.50 14.80 -18.97
N GLN A 211 -6.53 14.48 -18.19
CA GLN A 211 -7.62 15.43 -17.91
C GLN A 211 -7.23 16.47 -16.85
N GLN A 212 -6.44 16.07 -15.85
CA GLN A 212 -6.10 16.94 -14.73
C GLN A 212 -4.79 17.71 -14.94
N ASN A 213 -3.98 17.30 -15.93
CA ASN A 213 -2.61 17.77 -16.09
C ASN A 213 -1.83 17.64 -14.76
N LEU A 214 -2.01 16.51 -14.08
CA LEU A 214 -1.34 16.11 -12.85
C LEU A 214 -0.79 14.69 -13.02
N LYS A 215 0.14 14.28 -12.16
CA LYS A 215 0.67 12.92 -12.13
C LYS A 215 0.10 12.14 -10.95
N VAL A 216 -0.31 10.90 -11.19
CA VAL A 216 -0.74 9.98 -10.11
C VAL A 216 0.50 9.28 -9.56
N ALA A 217 0.61 9.18 -8.23
CA ALA A 217 1.73 8.52 -7.55
C ALA A 217 3.13 9.05 -7.93
N CYS A 218 3.25 10.36 -8.17
CA CYS A 218 4.54 11.02 -8.36
C CYS A 218 5.27 11.17 -7.01
N LEU A 219 6.30 10.35 -6.80
CA LEU A 219 6.97 10.26 -5.49
C LEU A 219 7.70 11.57 -5.13
N GLU A 220 8.31 12.25 -6.09
CA GLU A 220 9.02 13.51 -5.87
C GLU A 220 8.05 14.63 -5.47
N GLU A 221 6.87 14.69 -6.11
CA GLU A 221 5.81 15.62 -5.71
C GLU A 221 5.30 15.33 -4.31
N ILE A 222 5.05 14.05 -3.98
CA ILE A 222 4.58 13.65 -2.65
C ILE A 222 5.64 13.99 -1.61
N ALA A 223 6.91 13.65 -1.85
CA ALA A 223 8.02 13.98 -0.96
C ALA A 223 8.10 15.49 -0.71
N TYR A 224 7.95 16.30 -1.75
CA TYR A 224 7.96 17.76 -1.62
C TYR A 224 6.74 18.26 -0.80
N ARG A 225 5.52 17.86 -1.18
CA ARG A 225 4.29 18.30 -0.51
C ARG A 225 4.16 17.83 0.94
N MET A 226 4.74 16.67 1.26
CA MET A 226 4.81 16.15 2.63
C MET A 226 5.99 16.73 3.43
N GLY A 227 6.82 17.59 2.83
CA GLY A 227 7.97 18.23 3.48
C GLY A 227 9.13 17.27 3.77
N TYR A 228 9.27 16.20 3.00
CA TYR A 228 10.38 15.25 3.11
C TYR A 228 11.63 15.78 2.39
N ILE A 229 11.41 16.57 1.34
CA ILE A 229 12.44 17.28 0.58
C ILE A 229 12.06 18.74 0.37
N ASP A 230 13.06 19.58 0.20
CA ASP A 230 12.87 20.99 -0.14
C ASP A 230 12.74 21.21 -1.67
N LEU A 231 12.44 22.47 -2.04
CA LEU A 231 12.26 22.87 -3.44
C LEU A 231 13.54 22.70 -4.28
N ASN A 232 14.73 22.85 -3.68
CA ASN A 232 16.01 22.68 -4.39
C ASN A 232 16.27 21.21 -4.69
N GLN A 233 15.96 20.32 -3.75
CA GLN A 233 16.00 18.88 -3.93
C GLN A 233 15.02 18.44 -5.02
N LEU A 234 13.76 18.90 -4.98
CA LEU A 234 12.78 18.63 -6.06
C LEU A 234 13.32 19.08 -7.43
N LYS A 235 13.88 20.29 -7.52
CA LYS A 235 14.49 20.79 -8.76
C LYS A 235 15.64 19.91 -9.22
N LYS A 236 16.51 19.43 -8.31
CA LYS A 236 17.62 18.54 -8.62
C LYS A 236 17.13 17.21 -9.21
N LEU A 237 16.08 16.61 -8.64
CA LEU A 237 15.45 15.38 -9.14
C LEU A 237 14.80 15.55 -10.52
N ALA A 238 14.27 16.75 -10.81
CA ALA A 238 13.64 17.04 -12.09
C ALA A 238 14.65 17.15 -13.25
N GLN A 239 15.89 17.58 -13.00
CA GLN A 239 16.85 17.92 -14.05
C GLN A 239 17.25 16.75 -14.96
N PRO A 240 17.56 15.54 -14.45
CA PRO A 240 17.87 14.38 -15.29
C PRO A 240 16.70 13.99 -16.22
N LEU A 241 15.46 14.22 -15.78
CA LEU A 241 14.24 13.81 -16.48
C LEU A 241 13.68 14.89 -17.42
N LYS A 242 14.30 16.07 -17.49
CA LYS A 242 13.78 17.24 -18.23
C LYS A 242 13.45 17.01 -19.71
N LYS A 243 13.92 15.91 -20.31
CA LYS A 243 13.64 15.60 -21.73
C LYS A 243 12.31 14.86 -21.95
N ASN A 244 11.62 14.44 -20.88
CA ASN A 244 10.34 13.76 -20.96
C ASN A 244 9.25 14.49 -20.17
N ASP A 245 7.99 14.06 -20.36
CA ASP A 245 6.82 14.69 -19.74
C ASP A 245 6.86 14.66 -18.21
N TYR A 246 7.47 13.63 -17.62
CA TYR A 246 7.60 13.50 -16.17
C TYR A 246 8.55 14.57 -15.59
N GLY A 247 9.72 14.78 -16.19
CA GLY A 247 10.63 15.85 -15.76
C GLY A 247 10.06 17.25 -16.01
N GLN A 248 9.33 17.43 -17.12
CA GLN A 248 8.62 18.69 -17.40
C GLN A 248 7.53 18.97 -16.37
N TYR A 249 6.82 17.94 -15.90
CA TYR A 249 5.86 18.05 -14.81
C TYR A 249 6.54 18.56 -13.52
N LEU A 250 7.63 17.93 -13.09
CA LEU A 250 8.35 18.36 -11.89
C LEU A 250 8.91 19.78 -12.00
N LEU A 251 9.47 20.15 -13.16
CA LEU A 251 9.96 21.51 -13.39
C LEU A 251 8.84 22.55 -13.36
N ARG A 252 7.63 22.19 -13.80
CA ARG A 252 6.46 23.05 -13.69
C ARG A 252 6.07 23.28 -12.23
N LEU A 253 6.02 22.24 -11.40
CA LEU A 253 5.78 22.38 -9.96
C LEU A 253 6.79 23.36 -9.33
N VAL A 254 8.08 23.19 -9.63
CA VAL A 254 9.13 24.10 -9.13
C VAL A 254 8.89 25.55 -9.56
N LYS A 255 8.44 25.78 -10.80
CA LYS A 255 8.14 27.12 -11.31
C LYS A 255 6.91 27.73 -10.67
N GLU A 256 5.90 26.93 -10.33
CA GLU A 256 4.66 27.38 -9.67
C GLU A 256 4.92 27.84 -8.24
N GLU A 257 5.79 27.13 -7.50
CA GLU A 257 6.16 27.45 -6.10
C GLU A 257 7.11 28.67 -5.96
N LEU A 258 7.78 29.07 -7.05
CA LEU A 258 8.65 30.27 -7.07
C LEU A 258 7.89 31.56 -7.40
N LYS A 259 6.59 31.48 -7.71
CA LYS A 259 5.75 32.64 -8.01
C LYS A 259 5.09 33.18 -6.76
#